data_AF-A0A7Y2UVP4-F1
#
_entry.id   AF-A0A7Y2UVP4-F1
#
_cell.length_a   1.000
_cell.length_b   1.000
_cell.length_c   1.000
_cell.angle_alpha   90.00
_cell.angle_beta   90.00
_cell.angle_gamma   90.00
#
_symmetry.space_group_name_H-M   'P 1'
#
loop_
_entity.id
_entity.type
_entity.pdbx_description
1 polymer ?
#
loop_
_entity_poly.entity_id
_entity_poly.type
_entity_poly.pdbx_seq_one_letter_code
_entity_poly.pdbx_strand_id
1 'polypeptide(L)' 'MAIKNYKEALTDQIFHTIAEAAAMLSVDCYVIGGFVRDLLLERGVPKDIDIVAVGSGIA' A
#
# COMPACT_ATOMS: atom_id res chain seq x y z
N MET A 1 -16.43 -13.42 -13.19
CA MET A 1 -15.35 -13.72 -12.22
C MET A 1 -15.35 -12.60 -11.20
N ALA A 2 -15.42 -12.90 -9.90
CA ALA A 2 -15.29 -11.88 -8.87
C ALA A 2 -13.83 -11.43 -8.80
N ILE A 3 -13.59 -10.12 -8.85
CA ILE A 3 -12.24 -9.57 -8.64
C ILE A 3 -11.93 -9.73 -7.15
N LYS A 4 -10.89 -10.51 -6.83
CA LYS A 4 -10.41 -10.66 -5.47
C LYS A 4 -9.83 -9.32 -5.00
N ASN A 5 -10.33 -8.79 -3.88
CA ASN A 5 -9.76 -7.60 -3.24
C ASN A 5 -8.84 -8.06 -2.08
N TYR A 6 -7.76 -7.30 -1.83
CA TYR A 6 -6.78 -7.60 -0.79
C TYR A 6 -6.84 -6.62 0.38
N LYS A 7 -8.03 -6.05 0.68
CA LYS A 7 -8.17 -5.04 1.74
C LYS A 7 -7.77 -5.56 3.12
N GLU A 8 -7.93 -6.86 3.35
CA GLU A 8 -7.55 -7.54 4.60
C GLU A 8 -6.03 -7.47 4.88
N ALA A 9 -5.21 -7.24 3.85
CA ALA A 9 -3.77 -7.04 4.03
C ALA A 9 -3.41 -5.64 4.54
N LEU A 10 -4.36 -4.70 4.56
CA LEU A 10 -4.15 -3.29 4.88
C LEU A 10 -4.74 -2.89 6.24
N THR A 11 -4.77 -3.81 7.21
CA THR A 11 -5.36 -3.57 8.54
C THR A 11 -4.41 -2.94 9.55
N ASP A 12 -3.11 -2.91 9.26
CA ASP A 12 -2.14 -2.27 10.15
C ASP A 12 -2.36 -0.75 10.19
N GLN A 13 -2.22 -0.16 11.39
CA GLN A 13 -2.40 1.27 11.65
C GLN A 13 -1.57 2.14 10.68
N ILE A 14 -0.40 1.66 10.25
CA ILE A 14 0.46 2.42 9.32
C ILE A 14 -0.25 2.76 8.01
N PHE A 15 -1.08 1.86 7.48
CA PHE A 15 -1.81 2.08 6.24
C PHE A 15 -2.91 3.13 6.41
N HIS A 16 -3.52 3.22 7.59
CA HIS A 16 -4.46 4.30 7.91
C HIS A 16 -3.76 5.65 7.96
N THR A 17 -2.61 5.76 8.63
CA THR A 17 -1.82 6.99 8.69
C THR A 17 -1.39 7.45 7.29
N ILE A 18 -0.94 6.53 6.44
CA ILE A 18 -0.57 6.83 5.05
C ILE A 18 -1.78 7.31 4.25
N ALA A 19 -2.94 6.65 4.38
CA ALA A 19 -4.16 7.03 3.68
C ALA A 19 -4.65 8.43 4.08
N GLU A 20 -4.59 8.77 5.37
CA GLU A 20 -4.91 10.12 5.86
C GLU A 20 -3.96 11.18 5.28
N ALA A 21 -2.66 10.91 5.30
CA ALA A 21 -1.66 11.81 4.71
C ALA A 21 -1.87 12.01 3.21
N ALA A 22 -2.14 10.93 2.46
CA ALA A 22 -2.42 10.98 1.03
C ALA A 22 -3.68 11.80 0.73
N ALA A 23 -4.74 11.63 1.52
CA ALA A 23 -5.96 12.42 1.40
C ALA A 23 -5.72 13.91 1.67
N MET A 24 -4.94 14.25 2.71
CA MET A 24 -4.58 15.64 3.03
C MET A 24 -3.77 16.31 1.90
N LEU A 25 -2.90 15.54 1.25
CA LEU A 25 -2.07 16.00 0.13
C LEU A 25 -2.79 15.93 -1.22
N SER A 26 -4.00 15.37 -1.27
CA SER A 26 -4.76 15.13 -2.50
C SER A 26 -3.96 14.34 -3.55
N VAL A 27 -3.24 13.32 -3.11
CA VAL A 27 -2.49 12.40 -3.98
C VAL A 27 -2.99 10.98 -3.81
N ASP A 28 -2.98 10.21 -4.90
CA ASP A 28 -3.20 8.77 -4.81
C ASP A 28 -1.92 8.10 -4.32
N CYS A 29 -2.05 7.10 -3.44
CA CYS A 29 -0.92 6.29 -2.99
C CYS A 29 -1.24 4.80 -3.00
N TYR A 30 -0.22 3.98 -3.25
CA TYR A 30 -0.36 2.53 -3.39
C TYR A 30 0.79 1.81 -2.69
N VAL A 31 0.45 0.74 -1.98
CA VAL A 31 1.43 -0.24 -1.50
C VAL A 31 1.88 -1.08 -2.70
N ILE A 32 3.19 -1.16 -2.91
CA ILE A 32 3.80 -1.86 -4.04
C ILE A 32 4.93 -2.78 -3.56
N GLY A 33 5.71 -3.31 -4.50
CA GLY A 33 6.98 -3.96 -4.19
C GLY A 33 6.85 -5.30 -3.48
N GLY A 34 7.80 -5.55 -2.56
CA GLY A 34 7.96 -6.85 -1.90
C GLY A 34 6.73 -7.27 -1.09
N PHE A 35 6.09 -6.31 -0.43
CA PHE A 35 4.86 -6.54 0.34
C PHE A 35 3.77 -7.21 -0.50
N VAL A 36 3.47 -6.65 -1.67
CA VAL A 36 2.41 -7.17 -2.55
C VAL A 36 2.80 -8.54 -3.12
N ARG A 37 4.04 -8.71 -3.57
CA ARG A 37 4.52 -10.00 -4.07
C ARG A 37 4.40 -11.09 -3.00
N ASP A 38 4.86 -10.81 -1.79
CA ASP A 38 4.95 -11.82 -0.74
C ASP A 38 3.54 -12.13 -0.17
N LEU A 39 2.62 -11.16 -0.15
CA LEU A 39 1.20 -11.41 0.09
C LEU A 39 0.60 -12.37 -0.95
N LEU A 40 0.82 -12.11 -2.24
CA LEU A 40 0.27 -12.93 -3.34
C LEU A 40 0.87 -14.34 -3.42
N LEU A 41 2.13 -14.48 -3.01
CA LEU A 41 2.85 -15.76 -2.99
C LEU A 41 2.77 -16.47 -1.62
N GLU A 42 1.98 -15.94 -0.68
CA GLU A 42 1.81 -16.48 0.68
C GLU A 42 3.14 -16.66 1.43
N ARG A 43 4.10 -15.74 1.20
CA ARG A 43 5.46 -15.76 1.76
C ARG A 43 5.54 -14.99 3.09
N GLY A 44 4.80 -15.45 4.10
CA GLY A 44 4.91 -14.94 5.47
C GLY A 44 4.67 -13.43 5.62
N VAL A 45 5.14 -12.85 6.74
CA VAL A 45 4.98 -11.42 7.05
C VAL A 45 6.08 -10.62 6.34
N PRO A 46 5.72 -9.68 5.44
CA PRO A 46 6.70 -8.79 4.81
C PRO A 46 7.40 -7.92 5.86
N LYS A 47 8.72 -7.75 5.74
CA LYS A 47 9.52 -6.98 6.70
C LYS A 47 9.49 -5.47 6.45
N ASP A 48 9.34 -5.08 5.18
CA ASP A 48 9.42 -3.71 4.70
C ASP A 48 8.19 -3.39 3.82
N ILE A 49 7.78 -2.11 3.80
CA ILE A 49 6.68 -1.61 2.96
C ILE A 49 7.18 -0.54 1.99
N ASP A 50 6.86 -0.71 0.71
CA ASP A 50 7.14 0.28 -0.33
C ASP A 50 5.83 0.98 -0.71
N ILE A 51 5.82 2.31 -0.67
CA ILE A 51 4.67 3.14 -1.07
C ILE A 51 5.06 3.97 -2.27
N VAL A 52 4.22 3.95 -3.32
CA VAL A 52 4.29 4.92 -4.41
C VAL A 52 3.16 5.93 -4.25
N ALA A 53 3.47 7.22 -4.38
CA ALA A 53 2.49 8.30 -4.43
C ALA A 53 2.49 8.92 -5.84
N VAL A 54 1.30 9.21 -6.38
CA VAL A 54 1.13 9.80 -7.70
C VAL A 54 1.17 11.32 -7.57
N GLY A 55 2.30 11.92 -7.95
CA GLY A 55 2.52 13.36 -7.87
C GLY A 55 3.93 13.75 -8.29
N SER A 56 4.32 15.02 -8.05
CA SER A 56 5.68 15.48 -8.32
C SER A 56 6.63 15.04 -7.22
N GLY A 57 7.43 14.01 -7.49
CA GLY A 57 8.46 13.52 -6.57
C GLY A 57 9.76 14.33 -6.56
N ILE A 58 9.86 15.35 -7.43
CA ILE A 58 11.01 16.24 -7.55
C ILE A 58 10.47 17.67 -7.53
N ALA A 59 11.11 18.53 -6.74
CA ALA A 59 10.92 19.97 -6.73
C ALA A 59 11.99 20.65 -7.62
#